data_AF-A0A965VQR1-F1
#
_entry.id   AF-A0A965VQR1-F1
#
_cell.length_a   1.000
_cell.length_b   1.000
_cell.length_c   1.000
_cell.angle_alpha   90.00
_cell.angle_beta   90.00
_cell.angle_gamma   90.00
#
_symmetry.space_group_name_H-M   'P 1'
#
loop_
_entity.id
_entity.type
_entity.pdbx_description
1 polymer ?
#
loop_
_entity_poly.entity_id
_entity_poly.type
_entity_poly.pdbx_seq_one_letter_code
_entity_poly.pdbx_strand_id
1 'polypeptide(L)'
;SVVVSMNRAAENACVQVAPVFLGAIKQISFQEAMSILKGSENAATEYLKTKASDSIKIIIEPIIENSLKQTKTVELWNTVFKAYNKIPFVQKVNPNLSQYVTEKTLQAVFSKIALEEKTIRTNSAAQTSSILKSVFGGK
;
A
#
# COMPACT_ATOMS: atom_id res chain seq x y z
N SER A 1 22.69 2.58 4.21
CA SER A 1 22.08 3.62 5.07
C SER A 1 20.74 3.14 5.57
N VAL A 2 20.16 3.78 6.59
CA VAL A 2 18.83 3.45 7.14
C VAL A 2 17.77 3.40 6.02
N VAL A 3 17.78 4.41 5.16
CA VAL A 3 16.84 4.53 4.02
C VAL A 3 16.95 3.35 3.04
N VAL A 4 18.16 2.93 2.68
CA VAL A 4 18.36 1.79 1.76
C VAL A 4 17.83 0.49 2.36
N SER A 5 18.07 0.25 3.65
CA SER A 5 17.54 -0.93 4.33
C SER A 5 16.01 -0.92 4.36
N MET A 6 15.39 0.23 4.63
CA MET A 6 13.93 0.39 4.60
C MET A 6 13.36 0.13 3.21
N ASN A 7 13.95 0.72 2.17
CA ASN A 7 13.49 0.56 0.80
C ASN A 7 13.59 -0.89 0.34
N ARG A 8 14.70 -1.58 0.65
CA ARG A 8 14.88 -2.99 0.31
C ARG A 8 13.89 -3.89 1.05
N ALA A 9 13.63 -3.61 2.33
CA ALA A 9 12.63 -4.33 3.10
C ALA A 9 11.22 -4.14 2.52
N ALA A 10 10.86 -2.90 2.17
CA ALA A 10 9.57 -2.59 1.54
C ALA A 10 9.43 -3.26 0.16
N GLU A 11 10.47 -3.20 -0.68
CA GLU A 11 10.49 -3.80 -2.01
C GLU A 11 10.31 -5.33 -1.94
N ASN A 12 11.10 -6.01 -1.10
CA ASN A 12 10.97 -7.46 -0.88
C ASN A 12 9.57 -7.86 -0.43
N ALA A 13 8.96 -7.06 0.45
CA ALA A 13 7.65 -7.31 0.98
C ALA A 13 6.53 -7.08 -0.06
N CYS A 14 6.65 -6.06 -0.91
CA CYS A 14 5.69 -5.75 -1.96
C CYS A 14 5.46 -6.91 -2.94
N VAL A 15 6.46 -7.77 -3.15
CA VAL A 15 6.36 -8.95 -4.04
C VAL A 15 5.23 -9.90 -3.60
N GLN A 16 4.94 -9.98 -2.29
CA GLN A 16 3.95 -10.92 -1.74
C GLN A 16 2.53 -10.34 -1.69
N VAL A 17 2.33 -9.11 -2.15
CA VAL A 17 1.05 -8.41 -1.99
C VAL A 17 0.05 -8.81 -3.08
N ALA A 18 0.53 -9.11 -4.30
CA ALA A 18 -0.32 -9.38 -5.46
C ALA A 18 -1.36 -10.51 -5.25
N PRO A 19 -1.02 -11.66 -4.64
CA PRO A 19 -2.00 -12.72 -4.36
C PRO A 19 -3.16 -12.27 -3.47
N VAL A 20 -2.91 -11.36 -2.52
CA VAL A 20 -3.94 -10.84 -1.61
C VAL A 20 -4.97 -10.01 -2.38
N PHE A 21 -4.52 -9.14 -3.29
CA PHE A 21 -5.42 -8.39 -4.15
C PHE A 21 -6.21 -9.31 -5.08
N LEU A 22 -5.58 -10.32 -5.67
CA LEU A 22 -6.29 -11.29 -6.50
C LEU A 22 -7.38 -12.02 -5.70
N GLY A 23 -7.12 -12.38 -4.45
CA GLY A 23 -8.12 -12.93 -3.54
C GLY A 23 -9.31 -11.98 -3.32
N ALA A 24 -9.03 -10.72 -2.98
CA ALA A 24 -10.05 -9.70 -2.77
C ALA A 24 -10.89 -9.40 -4.03
N ILE A 25 -10.27 -9.43 -5.20
CA ILE A 25 -10.96 -9.24 -6.49
C ILE A 25 -11.87 -10.43 -6.79
N LYS A 26 -11.41 -11.66 -6.56
CA LYS A 26 -12.20 -12.88 -6.80
C LYS A 26 -13.44 -12.98 -5.91
N GLN A 27 -13.43 -12.32 -4.76
CA GLN A 27 -14.55 -12.30 -3.82
C GLN A 27 -15.53 -11.15 -4.05
N ILE A 28 -15.33 -10.34 -5.09
CA ILE A 28 -16.19 -9.19 -5.35
C ILE A 28 -17.62 -9.63 -5.68
N SER A 29 -18.60 -9.07 -4.97
CA SER A 29 -20.00 -9.23 -5.31
C SER A 29 -20.40 -8.34 -6.49
N PHE A 30 -21.51 -8.67 -7.16
CA PHE A 30 -22.05 -7.82 -8.22
C PHE A 30 -22.37 -6.39 -7.74
N GLN A 31 -22.89 -6.25 -6.52
CA GLN A 31 -23.19 -4.96 -5.93
C GLN A 31 -21.94 -4.11 -5.68
N GLU A 32 -20.86 -4.73 -5.16
CA GLU A 32 -19.57 -4.05 -4.96
C GLU A 32 -18.96 -3.65 -6.30
N ALA A 33 -18.99 -4.54 -7.30
CA ALA A 33 -18.51 -4.24 -8.65
C ALA A 33 -19.26 -3.05 -9.27
N MET A 34 -20.59 -3.00 -9.12
CA MET A 34 -21.40 -1.89 -9.61
C MET A 34 -21.09 -0.59 -8.87
N SER A 35 -20.85 -0.68 -7.55
CA SER A 35 -20.48 0.47 -6.72
C SER A 35 -19.11 1.02 -7.11
N ILE A 36 -18.15 0.16 -7.44
CA ILE A 36 -16.84 0.56 -7.96
C ILE A 36 -16.99 1.27 -9.31
N LEU A 37 -17.78 0.71 -10.22
CA LEU A 37 -17.98 1.28 -11.56
C LEU A 37 -18.61 2.69 -11.50
N LYS A 38 -19.66 2.84 -10.69
CA LYS A 38 -20.41 4.10 -10.54
C LYS A 38 -19.81 5.06 -9.52
N GLY A 39 -18.87 4.61 -8.70
CA GLY A 39 -18.26 5.38 -7.62
C GLY A 39 -17.26 6.43 -8.09
N SER A 40 -16.61 7.06 -7.10
CA SER A 40 -15.56 8.07 -7.28
C SER A 40 -14.32 7.52 -8.01
N GLU A 41 -13.39 8.42 -8.36
CA GLU A 41 -12.16 8.08 -9.09
C GLU A 41 -11.27 7.04 -8.39
N ASN A 42 -11.43 6.84 -7.08
CA ASN A 42 -10.67 5.91 -6.25
C ASN A 42 -11.51 4.75 -5.70
N ALA A 43 -12.71 4.49 -6.23
CA ALA A 43 -13.64 3.53 -5.64
C ALA A 43 -13.08 2.09 -5.58
N ALA A 44 -12.31 1.66 -6.60
CA ALA A 44 -11.66 0.34 -6.58
C ALA A 44 -10.55 0.30 -5.52
N THR A 45 -9.79 1.38 -5.38
CA THR A 45 -8.75 1.53 -4.37
C THR A 45 -9.34 1.43 -2.97
N GLU A 46 -10.44 2.12 -2.68
CA GLU A 46 -11.08 2.07 -1.36
C GLU A 46 -11.67 0.68 -1.05
N TYR A 47 -12.23 0.01 -2.06
CA TYR A 47 -12.64 -1.39 -1.93
C TYR A 47 -11.44 -2.28 -1.54
N LEU A 48 -10.33 -2.21 -2.28
CA LEU A 48 -9.15 -3.03 -2.00
C LEU A 48 -8.52 -2.67 -0.65
N LYS A 49 -8.50 -1.40 -0.25
CA LYS A 49 -8.06 -1.00 1.10
C LYS A 49 -8.88 -1.70 2.17
N THR A 50 -10.20 -1.68 2.03
CA THR A 50 -11.11 -2.29 3.01
C THR A 50 -10.95 -3.81 3.08
N LYS A 51 -10.76 -4.47 1.94
CA LYS A 51 -10.73 -5.94 1.88
C LYS A 51 -9.36 -6.57 2.07
N ALA A 52 -8.28 -5.84 1.79
CA ALA A 52 -6.94 -6.40 1.73
C ALA A 52 -5.96 -5.84 2.76
N SER A 53 -6.19 -4.67 3.36
CA SER A 53 -5.17 -4.01 4.20
C SER A 53 -4.65 -4.89 5.33
N ASP A 54 -5.53 -5.56 6.07
CA ASP A 54 -5.13 -6.38 7.21
C ASP A 54 -4.38 -7.63 6.78
N SER A 55 -4.87 -8.32 5.73
CA SER A 55 -4.17 -9.47 5.15
C SER A 55 -2.80 -9.10 4.60
N ILE A 56 -2.67 -7.92 3.97
CA ILE A 56 -1.39 -7.42 3.49
C ILE A 56 -0.45 -7.20 4.68
N LYS A 57 -0.89 -6.49 5.73
CA LYS A 57 -0.08 -6.26 6.94
C LYS A 57 0.44 -7.57 7.54
N ILE A 58 -0.45 -8.55 7.73
CA ILE A 58 -0.10 -9.87 8.28
C ILE A 58 1.00 -10.55 7.46
N ILE A 59 0.98 -10.40 6.13
CA ILE A 59 1.96 -11.03 5.24
C ILE A 59 3.28 -10.24 5.21
N ILE A 60 3.21 -8.91 5.10
CA ILE A 60 4.42 -8.09 4.88
C ILE A 60 5.21 -7.81 6.15
N GLU A 61 4.55 -7.71 7.31
CA GLU A 61 5.20 -7.38 8.58
C GLU A 61 6.35 -8.36 8.94
N PRO A 62 6.17 -9.69 8.92
CA PRO A 62 7.27 -10.62 9.22
C PRO A 62 8.39 -10.56 8.17
N ILE A 63 8.08 -10.26 6.90
CA ILE A 63 9.08 -10.12 5.83
C ILE A 63 9.93 -8.87 6.06
N ILE A 64 9.29 -7.76 6.42
CA ILE A 64 9.95 -6.49 6.75
C ILE A 64 10.80 -6.67 8.00
N GLU A 65 10.26 -7.29 9.05
CA GLU A 65 11.00 -7.56 10.27
C GLU A 65 12.25 -8.40 9.99
N ASN A 66 12.12 -9.47 9.20
CA ASN A 66 13.27 -10.30 8.81
C ASN A 66 14.27 -9.57 7.91
N SER A 67 13.80 -8.69 7.02
CA SER A 67 14.66 -7.87 6.16
C SER A 67 15.42 -6.79 6.94
N LEU A 68 14.89 -6.37 8.09
CA LEU A 68 15.50 -5.36 8.96
C LEU A 68 16.31 -5.98 10.11
N LYS A 69 16.04 -7.25 10.47
CA LYS A 69 16.80 -8.01 11.48
C LYS A 69 18.29 -7.97 11.15
N GLN A 70 19.11 -7.79 12.19
CA GLN A 70 20.58 -7.72 12.14
C GLN A 70 21.18 -6.42 11.62
N THR A 71 20.40 -5.34 11.52
CA THR A 71 20.96 -4.03 11.16
C THR A 71 21.05 -3.11 12.37
N LYS A 72 22.21 -2.48 12.58
CA LYS A 72 22.38 -1.33 13.51
C LYS A 72 21.36 -0.21 13.26
N THR A 73 20.70 -0.25 12.09
CA THR A 73 19.58 0.59 11.68
C THR A 73 18.40 0.57 12.64
N VAL A 74 17.99 -0.59 13.16
CA VAL A 74 16.82 -0.69 14.05
C VAL A 74 17.08 0.04 15.37
N GLU A 75 18.26 -0.17 15.97
CA GLU A 75 18.68 0.48 17.21
C GLU A 75 18.86 1.99 17.04
N LEU A 76 19.50 2.41 15.94
CA LEU A 76 19.71 3.81 15.62
C LEU A 76 18.39 4.55 15.41
N TRP A 77 17.46 3.96 14.63
CA TRP A 77 16.13 4.52 14.42
C TRP A 77 15.39 4.70 15.75
N ASN A 78 15.35 3.65 16.58
CA ASN A 78 14.66 3.68 17.85
C ASN A 78 15.20 4.80 18.76
N THR A 79 16.52 4.92 18.86
CA THR A 79 17.19 5.94 19.67
C THR A 79 16.87 7.35 19.18
N VAL A 80 17.04 7.59 17.88
CA VAL A 80 16.79 8.90 17.26
C VAL A 80 15.34 9.33 17.42
N PHE A 81 14.39 8.46 17.08
CA PHE A 81 12.98 8.83 17.09
C PHE A 81 12.37 8.85 18.50
N LYS A 82 12.91 8.12 19.47
CA LYS A 82 12.58 8.33 20.89
C LYS A 82 13.00 9.72 21.37
N ALA A 83 14.18 10.21 20.99
CA ALA A 83 14.64 11.55 21.36
C ALA A 83 13.83 12.63 20.63
N TYR A 84 13.65 12.50 19.31
CA TYR A 84 12.84 13.41 18.50
C TYR A 84 11.41 13.53 19.03
N ASN A 85 10.78 12.41 19.39
CA ASN A 85 9.43 12.40 19.95
C ASN A 85 9.31 13.05 21.33
N LYS A 86 10.39 13.44 22.01
CA LYS A 86 10.31 14.23 23.26
C LYS A 86 10.15 15.73 23.00
N ILE A 87 10.42 16.19 21.79
CA ILE A 87 10.28 17.61 21.44
C ILE A 87 8.79 17.98 21.43
N PRO A 88 8.37 19.07 22.10
CA PRO A 88 6.99 19.57 22.03
C PRO A 88 6.63 20.03 20.61
N PHE A 89 5.35 19.95 20.25
CA PHE A 89 4.78 20.43 18.97
C PHE A 89 5.31 19.79 17.68
N VAL A 90 6.13 18.74 17.75
CA VAL A 90 6.52 17.95 16.56
C VAL A 90 5.52 16.83 16.27
N GLN A 91 5.38 16.47 14.99
CA GLN A 91 4.64 15.29 14.58
C GLN A 91 5.39 14.02 15.01
N LYS A 92 4.78 13.21 15.87
CA LYS A 92 5.42 12.00 16.38
C LYS A 92 5.62 10.96 15.27
N VAL A 93 6.74 10.23 15.37
CA VAL A 93 7.11 9.14 14.45
C VAL A 93 7.14 7.81 15.21
N ASN A 94 6.68 6.71 14.62
CA ASN A 94 6.75 5.41 15.28
C ASN A 94 8.23 4.97 15.46
N PRO A 95 8.74 4.82 16.71
CA PRO A 95 10.11 4.40 16.96
C PRO A 95 10.34 2.91 16.69
N ASN A 96 9.28 2.11 16.45
CA ASN A 96 9.40 0.77 15.92
C ASN A 96 9.59 0.84 14.40
N LEU A 97 10.83 0.64 13.95
CA LEU A 97 11.18 0.74 12.53
C LEU A 97 10.40 -0.25 11.67
N SER A 98 10.25 -1.50 12.12
CA SER A 98 9.54 -2.53 11.35
C SER A 98 8.09 -2.14 11.13
N GLN A 99 7.38 -1.72 12.18
CA GLN A 99 6.00 -1.25 12.07
C GLN A 99 5.90 0.01 11.19
N TYR A 100 6.82 0.96 11.35
CA TYR A 100 6.86 2.16 10.52
C TYR A 100 7.02 1.82 9.03
N VAL A 101 7.94 0.90 8.70
CA VAL A 101 8.16 0.45 7.31
C VAL A 101 6.96 -0.34 6.80
N THR A 102 6.33 -1.18 7.62
CA THR A 102 5.07 -1.89 7.27
C THR A 102 3.97 -0.92 6.87
N GLU A 103 3.71 0.11 7.69
CA GLU A 103 2.71 1.13 7.41
C GLU A 103 3.04 1.92 6.14
N LYS A 104 4.31 2.31 5.96
CA LYS A 104 4.75 3.04 4.76
C LYS A 104 4.67 2.19 3.50
N THR A 105 4.99 0.90 3.59
CA THR A 105 4.88 -0.04 2.49
C THR A 105 3.41 -0.20 2.08
N LEU A 106 2.51 -0.40 3.05
CA LEU A 106 1.08 -0.47 2.80
C LEU A 106 0.53 0.81 2.14
N GLN A 107 0.91 1.98 2.67
CA GLN A 107 0.54 3.28 2.08
C GLN A 107 1.06 3.43 0.65
N ALA A 108 2.30 3.03 0.38
CA ALA A 108 2.92 3.11 -0.94
C ALA A 108 2.21 2.22 -1.96
N VAL A 109 1.89 0.98 -1.58
CA VAL A 109 1.14 0.03 -2.40
C VAL A 109 -0.20 0.64 -2.83
N PHE A 110 -1.00 1.12 -1.87
CA PHE A 110 -2.31 1.70 -2.21
C PHE A 110 -2.21 3.02 -2.96
N SER A 111 -1.15 3.81 -2.72
CA SER A 111 -0.90 5.03 -3.49
C SER A 111 -0.64 4.72 -4.97
N LYS A 112 0.06 3.61 -5.26
CA LYS A 112 0.28 3.16 -6.65
C LYS A 112 -1.00 2.65 -7.29
N ILE A 113 -1.83 1.89 -6.56
CA ILE A 113 -3.15 1.45 -7.05
C ILE A 113 -4.05 2.64 -7.36
N ALA A 114 -4.10 3.63 -6.46
CA ALA A 114 -4.91 4.84 -6.66
C ALA A 114 -4.49 5.62 -7.91
N LEU A 115 -3.18 5.72 -8.14
CA LEU A 115 -2.64 6.38 -9.32
C LEU A 115 -3.04 5.62 -10.61
N GLU A 116 -2.94 4.30 -10.61
CA GLU A 116 -3.28 3.47 -11.76
C GLU A 116 -4.79 3.51 -12.06
N GLU A 117 -5.63 3.40 -11.01
CA GLU A 117 -7.08 3.52 -11.15
C GLU A 117 -7.47 4.88 -11.74
N LYS A 118 -6.91 5.97 -11.20
CA LYS A 118 -7.16 7.32 -11.72
C LYS A 118 -6.77 7.42 -13.19
N THR A 119 -5.63 6.85 -13.56
CA THR A 119 -5.14 6.86 -14.94
C THR A 119 -6.11 6.12 -15.87
N ILE A 120 -6.58 4.93 -15.48
CA ILE A 120 -7.57 4.16 -16.26
C ILE A 120 -8.89 4.93 -16.43
N ARG A 121 -9.34 5.62 -15.38
CA ARG A 121 -10.62 6.35 -15.40
C ARG A 121 -10.58 7.65 -16.21
N THR A 122 -9.44 8.32 -16.24
CA THR A 122 -9.33 9.69 -16.81
C THR A 122 -8.61 9.75 -18.15
N ASN A 123 -7.84 8.70 -18.52
CA ASN A 123 -7.09 8.67 -19.76
C ASN A 123 -7.54 7.50 -20.65
N SER A 124 -8.20 7.81 -21.76
CA SER A 124 -8.66 6.81 -22.73
C SER A 124 -7.52 6.00 -23.36
N ALA A 125 -6.30 6.55 -23.44
CA ALA A 125 -5.12 5.82 -23.90
C ALA A 125 -4.68 4.73 -22.92
N ALA A 126 -4.99 4.88 -21.62
CA ALA A 126 -4.72 3.87 -20.60
C ALA A 126 -5.77 2.74 -20.57
N GLN A 127 -6.89 2.92 -21.27
CA GLN A 127 -7.93 1.88 -21.45
C GLN A 127 -7.53 0.95 -22.59
N THR A 128 -6.44 0.20 -22.40
CA THR A 128 -5.78 -0.57 -23.47
C THR A 128 -6.60 -1.78 -23.94
N SER A 129 -7.52 -2.27 -23.12
CA SER A 129 -8.36 -3.43 -23.44
C SER A 129 -9.79 -3.02 -23.86
N SER A 130 -10.44 -3.87 -24.65
CA SER A 130 -11.84 -3.69 -25.05
C SER A 130 -12.78 -3.58 -23.85
N ILE A 131 -12.51 -4.33 -22.78
CA ILE A 131 -13.31 -4.28 -21.56
C ILE A 131 -13.14 -2.95 -20.81
N LEU A 132 -11.91 -2.42 -20.71
CA LEU A 132 -11.69 -1.12 -20.07
C LEU A 132 -12.36 0.01 -20.87
N LYS A 133 -12.30 -0.03 -22.20
CA LYS A 133 -13.01 0.93 -23.06
C LYS A 133 -14.53 0.84 -22.92
N SER A 134 -15.08 -0.38 -22.83
CA SER A 134 -16.52 -0.58 -22.65
C SER A 134 -17.00 -0.03 -21.29
N VAL A 135 -16.20 -0.23 -20.25
CA VAL A 135 -16.55 0.13 -18.87
C VAL A 135 -16.29 1.61 -18.56
N PHE A 136 -15.21 2.19 -19.10
CA PHE A 136 -14.74 3.54 -18.77
C PHE A 136 -14.67 4.52 -19.95
N GLY A 137 -14.81 4.07 -21.19
CA GLY A 137 -14.65 4.91 -22.39
C GLY A 137 -15.88 5.71 -22.79
N GLY A 138 -17.04 5.45 -22.17
CA GLY A 138 -18.28 6.21 -22.37
C GLY A 138 -18.50 7.36 -21.38
N LYS A 139 -17.51 7.69 -20.56
CA LYS A 139 -17.54 8.82 -19.61
C LYS A 139 -16.78 10.02 -20.17
#